data_AF-A0A7C1UNH0-F1
#
_entry.id   AF-A0A7C1UNH0-F1
#
_cell.length_a   1.000
_cell.length_b   1.000
_cell.length_c   1.000
_cell.angle_alpha   90.00
_cell.angle_beta   90.00
_cell.angle_gamma   90.00
#
_symmetry.space_group_name_H-M   'P 1'
#
loop_
_entity.id
_entity.type
_entity.pdbx_description
1 polymer ?
#
loop_
_entity_poly.entity_id
_entity_poly.type
_entity_poly.pdbx_seq_one_letter_code
_entity_poly.pdbx_strand_id
1 'polypeptide(L)'
;MADEVVNELLENARQSLVRMQEFDVSKLPREAELGKSYSFSDAVTSARRLVDLFRRLSPEALDDFGKIQLDGLKQQADACFNLFDAVLQFDAKQANAHETKQKLIQQIEGAYQGAFNELLPLVGYSLHKSADFQRLDSEARATLQKIKDDAEEITKNLEQQKSDAESALEAIRKVAAEQGVTQQAIYFKDEADQNEIDAETWRKRTINIAWGLGGYAVLSIFIHKIPFLSPLNSYETVQMAVSKILIFSVISFILYLSSRNFLSHKHNAVVNRHRQNALMTYKTLVEAAGEKQQSSDAVLMHAAACIYAPQSTGYISGNSDVQGARSVIELLSKPISPSAE
;
A
#
# COMPACT_ATOMS: atom_id res chain seq x y z
N MET A 1 -55.96 48.27 -20.00
CA MET A 1 -57.07 48.26 -19.01
C MET A 1 -57.17 46.95 -18.23
N ALA A 2 -57.61 45.80 -18.77
CA ALA A 2 -57.82 44.60 -17.94
C ALA A 2 -56.53 43.99 -17.35
N ASP A 3 -55.44 43.96 -18.13
CA ASP A 3 -54.11 43.44 -17.69
C ASP A 3 -53.35 44.43 -16.80
N GLU A 4 -53.59 45.71 -17.03
CA GLU A 4 -52.99 46.83 -16.28
C GLU A 4 -53.49 46.83 -14.82
N VAL A 5 -54.79 46.56 -14.62
CA VAL A 5 -55.41 46.39 -13.30
C VAL A 5 -54.88 45.15 -12.57
N VAL A 6 -54.48 44.09 -13.28
CA VAL A 6 -53.89 42.88 -12.66
C VAL A 6 -52.48 43.14 -12.19
N ASN A 7 -51.66 43.80 -13.00
CA ASN A 7 -50.29 44.14 -12.63
C ASN A 7 -50.26 45.10 -11.43
N GLU A 8 -51.18 46.07 -11.38
CA GLU A 8 -51.33 46.95 -10.22
C GLU A 8 -51.74 46.16 -8.96
N LEU A 9 -52.66 45.20 -9.09
CA LEU A 9 -53.07 44.35 -7.96
C LEU A 9 -51.92 43.45 -7.47
N LEU A 10 -51.16 42.85 -8.37
CA LEU A 10 -50.01 42.00 -8.08
C LEU A 10 -48.94 42.78 -7.31
N GLU A 11 -48.62 43.99 -7.76
CA GLU A 11 -47.60 44.81 -7.11
C GLU A 11 -48.06 45.28 -5.73
N ASN A 12 -49.33 45.66 -5.59
CA ASN A 12 -49.92 45.98 -4.30
C ASN A 12 -49.91 44.78 -3.33
N ALA A 13 -50.28 43.59 -3.80
CA ALA A 13 -50.25 42.38 -2.98
C ALA A 13 -48.82 42.02 -2.55
N ARG A 14 -47.84 42.18 -3.45
CA ARG A 14 -46.42 41.99 -3.17
C ARG A 14 -45.93 42.96 -2.10
N GLN A 15 -46.27 44.24 -2.21
CA GLN A 15 -45.92 45.24 -1.20
C GLN A 15 -46.53 44.94 0.16
N SER A 16 -47.81 44.58 0.23
CA SER A 16 -48.48 44.19 1.48
C SER A 16 -47.85 42.95 2.11
N LEU A 17 -47.48 41.95 1.30
CA LEU A 17 -46.78 40.75 1.75
C LEU A 17 -45.40 41.08 2.34
N VAL A 18 -44.56 41.79 1.59
CA VAL A 18 -43.19 42.15 2.02
C VAL A 18 -43.24 42.97 3.31
N ARG A 19 -44.15 43.96 3.39
CA ARG A 19 -44.35 44.77 4.59
C ARG A 19 -44.67 43.91 5.81
N MET A 20 -45.47 42.86 5.66
CA MET A 20 -45.79 41.93 6.75
C MET A 20 -44.61 41.00 7.08
N GLN A 21 -43.84 40.55 6.08
CA GLN A 21 -42.67 39.68 6.27
C GLN A 21 -41.51 40.39 7.00
N GLU A 22 -41.32 41.68 6.70
CA GLU A 22 -40.28 42.53 7.26
C GLU A 22 -40.67 43.18 8.60
N PHE A 23 -41.93 43.02 9.04
CA PHE A 23 -42.40 43.62 10.28
C PHE A 23 -41.62 43.09 11.50
N ASP A 24 -41.04 44.02 12.26
CA ASP A 24 -40.32 43.70 13.48
C ASP A 24 -41.28 43.61 14.68
N VAL A 25 -41.64 42.38 15.02
CA VAL A 25 -42.52 42.03 16.16
C VAL A 25 -41.97 42.50 17.51
N SER A 26 -40.66 42.74 17.60
CA SER A 26 -40.00 43.20 18.83
C SER A 26 -40.41 44.62 19.23
N LYS A 27 -41.03 45.38 18.32
CA LYS A 27 -41.54 46.74 18.57
C LYS A 27 -42.89 46.75 19.29
N LEU A 28 -43.63 45.64 19.29
CA LEU A 28 -44.98 45.57 19.85
C LEU A 28 -45.08 45.74 21.37
N PRO A 29 -44.18 45.18 22.23
CA PRO A 29 -44.33 45.25 23.68
C PRO A 29 -44.48 46.66 24.25
N ARG A 30 -43.78 47.65 23.67
CA ARG A 30 -43.75 49.07 24.09
C ARG A 30 -43.63 49.29 25.61
N GLU A 31 -42.92 48.39 26.30
CA GLU A 31 -42.79 48.41 27.77
C GLU A 31 -42.15 49.69 28.31
N ALA A 32 -41.21 50.27 27.57
CA ALA A 32 -40.53 51.51 27.96
C ALA A 32 -41.45 52.75 27.91
N GLU A 33 -42.46 52.76 27.04
CA GLU A 33 -43.36 53.91 26.83
C GLU A 33 -44.67 53.77 27.61
N LEU A 34 -45.22 52.55 27.68
CA LEU A 34 -46.54 52.27 28.27
C LEU A 34 -46.44 51.72 29.70
N GLY A 35 -45.24 51.32 30.14
CA GLY A 35 -45.02 50.63 31.41
C GLY A 35 -45.56 49.20 31.43
N LYS A 36 -45.29 48.47 32.52
CA LYS A 36 -45.63 47.03 32.65
C LYS A 36 -47.13 46.72 32.63
N SER A 37 -47.99 47.67 32.98
CA SER A 37 -49.43 47.45 33.05
C SER A 37 -50.13 47.55 31.68
N TYR A 38 -49.60 48.38 30.78
CA TYR A 38 -50.19 48.64 29.46
C TYR A 38 -49.34 48.10 28.30
N SER A 39 -48.28 47.35 28.57
CA SER A 39 -47.45 46.69 27.55
C SER A 39 -48.20 45.60 26.79
N PHE A 40 -47.80 45.35 25.54
CA PHE A 40 -48.35 44.29 24.67
C PHE A 40 -47.42 43.06 24.59
N SER A 41 -46.67 42.78 25.66
CA SER A 41 -45.79 41.61 25.76
C SER A 41 -46.50 40.30 25.39
N ASP A 42 -47.76 40.18 25.79
CA ASP A 42 -48.55 38.97 25.63
C ASP A 42 -48.93 38.69 24.16
N ALA A 43 -49.03 39.75 23.33
CA ALA A 43 -49.35 39.61 21.90
C ALA A 43 -48.15 39.19 21.03
N VAL A 44 -46.92 39.32 21.54
CA VAL A 44 -45.67 39.09 20.76
C VAL A 44 -45.61 37.69 20.18
N THR A 45 -45.95 36.68 20.99
CA THR A 45 -45.88 35.28 20.55
C THR A 45 -46.86 35.02 19.40
N SER A 46 -48.09 35.52 19.53
CA SER A 46 -49.14 35.38 18.50
C SER A 46 -48.80 36.17 17.24
N ALA A 47 -48.28 37.40 17.39
CA ALA A 47 -47.82 38.23 16.29
C ALA A 47 -46.63 37.61 15.53
N ARG A 48 -45.68 36.97 16.24
CA ARG A 48 -44.56 36.25 15.62
C ARG A 48 -45.03 35.09 14.76
N ARG A 49 -45.96 34.28 15.27
CA ARG A 49 -46.53 33.17 14.50
C ARG A 49 -47.23 33.64 13.23
N LEU A 50 -47.92 34.78 13.29
CA LEU A 50 -48.50 35.43 12.11
C LEU A 50 -47.43 35.82 11.10
N VAL A 51 -46.42 36.60 11.49
CA VAL A 51 -45.35 37.04 10.57
C VAL A 51 -44.62 35.84 9.96
N ASP A 52 -44.32 34.81 10.75
CA ASP A 52 -43.64 33.61 10.28
C ASP A 52 -44.49 32.79 9.29
N LEU A 53 -45.82 32.89 9.34
CA LEU A 53 -46.70 32.29 8.32
C LEU A 53 -46.54 33.02 6.97
N PHE A 54 -46.57 34.35 6.97
CA PHE A 54 -46.37 35.14 5.74
C PHE A 54 -44.97 34.95 5.15
N ARG A 55 -43.94 34.76 5.98
CA ARG A 55 -42.56 34.49 5.51
C ARG A 55 -42.38 33.20 4.73
N ARG A 56 -43.31 32.24 4.85
CA ARG A 56 -43.25 30.97 4.10
C ARG A 56 -43.70 31.12 2.64
N LEU A 57 -44.28 32.27 2.28
CA LEU A 57 -44.71 32.56 0.93
C LEU A 57 -43.58 33.29 0.18
N SER A 58 -43.14 32.76 -0.97
CA SER A 58 -42.17 33.46 -1.82
C SER A 58 -42.85 34.60 -2.58
N PRO A 59 -42.26 35.81 -2.62
CA PRO A 59 -42.73 36.92 -3.46
C PRO A 59 -42.72 36.62 -4.96
N GLU A 60 -41.93 35.65 -5.43
CA GLU A 60 -41.87 35.21 -6.83
C GLU A 60 -43.00 34.24 -7.21
N ALA A 61 -43.64 33.61 -6.22
CA ALA A 61 -44.80 32.76 -6.46
C ALA A 61 -46.06 33.56 -6.82
N LEU A 62 -46.11 34.85 -6.45
CA LEU A 62 -47.27 35.72 -6.68
C LEU A 62 -47.56 35.97 -8.16
N ASP A 63 -46.56 35.83 -9.04
CA ASP A 63 -46.71 36.04 -10.48
C ASP A 63 -47.67 35.01 -11.12
N ASP A 64 -47.88 33.86 -10.48
CA ASP A 64 -48.77 32.80 -10.97
C ASP A 64 -50.16 32.84 -10.31
N PHE A 65 -50.39 33.75 -9.36
CA PHE A 65 -51.64 33.81 -8.61
C PHE A 65 -52.73 34.57 -9.39
N GLY A 66 -53.94 34.03 -9.37
CA GLY A 66 -55.12 34.70 -9.93
C GLY A 66 -55.55 35.90 -9.09
N LYS A 67 -56.39 36.77 -9.67
CA LYS A 67 -56.85 38.01 -9.02
C LYS A 67 -57.47 37.76 -7.64
N ILE A 68 -58.28 36.72 -7.50
CA ILE A 68 -58.96 36.37 -6.24
C ILE A 68 -57.94 36.06 -5.13
N GLN A 69 -56.91 35.29 -5.46
CA GLN A 69 -55.85 34.91 -4.52
C GLN A 69 -54.97 36.11 -4.15
N LEU A 70 -54.66 36.98 -5.11
CA LEU A 70 -53.91 38.22 -4.87
C LEU A 70 -54.68 39.20 -3.99
N ASP A 71 -55.98 39.38 -4.25
CA ASP A 71 -56.86 40.21 -3.41
C ASP A 71 -56.99 39.63 -2.01
N GLY A 72 -57.21 38.31 -1.88
CA GLY A 72 -57.30 37.64 -0.58
C GLY A 72 -56.01 37.77 0.24
N LEU A 73 -54.85 37.55 -0.39
CA LEU A 73 -53.54 37.74 0.21
C LEU A 73 -53.33 39.17 0.68
N LYS A 74 -53.61 40.15 -0.18
CA LYS A 74 -53.48 41.58 0.12
C LYS A 74 -54.37 41.96 1.30
N GLN A 75 -55.66 41.61 1.24
CA GLN A 75 -56.63 41.93 2.30
C GLN A 75 -56.21 41.32 3.64
N GLN A 76 -55.74 40.08 3.63
CA GLN A 76 -55.31 39.40 4.85
C GLN A 76 -54.02 40.00 5.42
N ALA A 77 -53.04 40.33 4.56
CA ALA A 77 -51.80 40.99 4.97
C ALA A 77 -52.06 42.41 5.51
N ASP A 78 -52.92 43.18 4.85
CA ASP A 78 -53.32 44.52 5.27
C ASP A 78 -54.08 44.47 6.61
N ALA A 79 -55.03 43.54 6.76
CA ALA A 79 -55.79 43.38 8.01
C ALA A 79 -54.87 43.03 9.20
N CYS A 80 -53.94 42.09 9.03
CA CYS A 80 -52.98 41.73 10.07
C CYS A 80 -52.01 42.89 10.38
N PHE A 81 -51.52 43.59 9.37
CA PHE A 81 -50.63 44.74 9.57
C PHE A 81 -51.33 45.89 10.29
N ASN A 82 -52.58 46.19 9.95
CA ASN A 82 -53.37 47.23 10.60
C ASN A 82 -53.60 46.94 12.09
N LEU A 83 -53.70 45.66 12.49
CA LEU A 83 -53.73 45.29 13.92
C LEU A 83 -52.41 45.64 14.63
N PHE A 84 -51.27 45.40 13.97
CA PHE A 84 -49.96 45.76 14.52
C PHE A 84 -49.77 47.27 14.59
N ASP A 85 -50.21 48.01 13.56
CA ASP A 85 -50.17 49.47 13.55
C ASP A 85 -51.07 50.07 14.64
N ALA A 86 -52.26 49.51 14.87
CA ALA A 86 -53.14 49.92 15.97
C ALA A 86 -52.49 49.72 17.36
N VAL A 87 -51.64 48.70 17.54
CA VAL A 87 -50.84 48.51 18.76
C VAL A 87 -49.74 49.57 18.88
N LEU A 88 -49.08 49.91 17.77
CA LEU A 88 -48.04 50.96 17.76
C LEU A 88 -48.62 52.36 18.00
N GLN A 89 -49.88 52.60 17.62
CA GLN A 89 -50.58 53.87 17.82
C GLN A 89 -51.38 53.94 19.13
N PHE A 90 -51.43 52.87 19.92
CA PHE A 90 -52.16 52.84 21.19
C PHE A 90 -51.66 53.90 22.18
N ASP A 91 -52.59 54.65 22.78
CA ASP A 91 -52.33 55.65 23.83
C ASP A 91 -52.92 55.18 25.17
N ALA A 92 -52.10 55.15 26.22
CA ALA A 92 -52.53 54.79 27.58
C ALA A 92 -53.42 55.85 28.26
N LYS A 93 -53.49 57.08 27.71
CA LYS A 93 -54.29 58.19 28.25
C LYS A 93 -55.74 58.19 27.78
N GLN A 94 -56.09 57.35 26.82
CA GLN A 94 -57.46 57.27 26.29
C GLN A 94 -58.44 56.68 27.30
N ALA A 95 -59.71 57.07 27.21
CA ALA A 95 -60.77 56.42 27.98
C ALA A 95 -60.84 54.92 27.61
N ASN A 96 -60.99 54.04 28.60
CA ASN A 96 -61.05 52.58 28.44
C ASN A 96 -59.76 51.92 27.88
N ALA A 97 -58.59 52.52 28.09
CA ALA A 97 -57.29 52.00 27.61
C ALA A 97 -57.06 50.51 27.90
N HIS A 98 -57.41 50.02 29.09
CA HIS A 98 -57.23 48.62 29.46
C HIS A 98 -58.12 47.66 28.64
N GLU A 99 -59.37 48.04 28.38
CA GLU A 99 -60.30 47.25 27.57
C GLU A 99 -59.86 47.22 26.10
N THR A 100 -59.44 48.37 25.57
CA THR A 100 -58.89 48.49 24.21
C THR A 100 -57.63 47.64 24.04
N LYS A 101 -56.70 47.66 25.01
CA LYS A 101 -55.52 46.78 25.02
C LYS A 101 -55.93 45.31 24.93
N GLN A 102 -56.81 44.86 25.82
CA GLN A 102 -57.23 43.46 25.88
C GLN A 102 -57.89 43.02 24.57
N LYS A 103 -58.70 43.88 23.97
CA LYS A 103 -59.35 43.62 22.68
C LYS A 103 -58.34 43.46 21.54
N LEU A 104 -57.31 44.32 21.47
CA LEU A 104 -56.26 44.22 20.46
C LEU A 104 -55.46 42.92 20.60
N ILE A 105 -55.12 42.52 21.83
CA ILE A 105 -54.44 41.24 22.09
C ILE A 105 -55.28 40.07 21.60
N GLN A 106 -56.56 40.03 21.96
CA GLN A 106 -57.49 38.98 21.51
C GLN A 106 -57.67 38.96 19.99
N GLN A 107 -57.69 40.12 19.33
CA GLN A 107 -57.76 40.21 17.87
C GLN A 107 -56.51 39.65 17.20
N ILE A 108 -55.32 39.92 17.73
CA ILE A 108 -54.05 39.36 17.22
C ILE A 108 -54.01 37.84 17.44
N GLU A 109 -54.45 37.35 18.59
CA GLU A 109 -54.56 35.91 18.87
C GLU A 109 -55.52 35.21 17.91
N GLY A 110 -56.68 35.81 17.64
CA GLY A 110 -57.70 35.27 16.74
C GLY A 110 -57.35 35.36 15.25
N ALA A 111 -56.49 36.30 14.85
CA ALA A 111 -56.16 36.55 13.44
C ALA A 111 -55.39 35.39 12.79
N TYR A 112 -54.67 34.57 13.57
CA TYR A 112 -53.87 33.46 13.04
C TYR A 112 -54.71 32.42 12.28
N GLN A 113 -55.86 32.03 12.82
CA GLN A 113 -56.69 30.97 12.21
C GLN A 113 -57.19 31.38 10.81
N GLY A 114 -57.63 32.64 10.67
CA GLY A 114 -58.08 33.18 9.39
C GLY A 114 -56.93 33.28 8.38
N ALA A 115 -55.78 33.82 8.82
CA ALA A 115 -54.59 33.89 7.98
C ALA A 115 -54.11 32.50 7.54
N PHE A 116 -54.13 31.52 8.43
CA PHE A 116 -53.69 30.16 8.13
C PHE A 116 -54.56 29.49 7.06
N ASN A 117 -55.89 29.58 7.17
CA ASN A 117 -56.79 28.95 6.22
C ASN A 117 -56.65 29.53 4.81
N GLU A 118 -56.49 30.85 4.70
CA GLU A 118 -56.38 31.54 3.40
C GLU A 118 -55.00 31.34 2.76
N LEU A 119 -53.93 31.35 3.58
CA LEU A 119 -52.55 31.33 3.07
C LEU A 119 -52.00 29.92 2.86
N LEU A 120 -52.52 28.91 3.54
CA LEU A 120 -51.98 27.54 3.45
C LEU A 120 -51.94 26.98 2.01
N PRO A 121 -52.99 27.13 1.19
CA PRO A 121 -52.96 26.67 -0.20
C PRO A 121 -51.89 27.40 -1.04
N LEU A 122 -51.72 28.71 -0.80
CA LEU A 122 -50.75 29.55 -1.51
C LEU A 122 -49.31 29.19 -1.11
N VAL A 123 -49.08 28.92 0.17
CA VAL A 123 -47.78 28.45 0.69
C VAL A 123 -47.44 27.08 0.09
N GLY A 124 -48.40 26.16 0.00
CA GLY A 124 -48.18 24.85 -0.62
C GLY A 124 -47.75 24.96 -2.09
N TYR A 125 -48.42 25.83 -2.85
CA TYR A 125 -48.04 26.10 -4.24
C TYR A 125 -46.68 26.78 -4.37
N SER A 126 -46.42 27.81 -3.55
CA SER A 126 -45.14 28.52 -3.50
C SER A 126 -43.98 27.58 -3.20
N LEU A 127 -44.16 26.65 -2.26
CA LEU A 127 -43.14 25.69 -1.88
C LEU A 127 -42.88 24.70 -3.02
N HIS A 128 -43.94 24.22 -3.69
CA HIS A 128 -43.82 23.34 -4.86
C HIS A 128 -43.12 24.02 -6.04
N LYS A 129 -43.41 25.30 -6.32
CA LYS A 129 -42.72 26.08 -7.37
C LYS A 129 -41.25 26.33 -7.04
N SER A 130 -40.91 26.55 -5.77
CA SER A 130 -39.53 26.75 -5.32
C SER A 130 -38.71 25.45 -5.27
N ALA A 131 -39.37 24.30 -5.12
CA ALA A 131 -38.76 22.99 -5.10
C ALA A 131 -38.68 22.41 -6.51
N ASP A 132 -37.62 22.79 -7.24
CA ASP A 132 -37.36 22.35 -8.61
C ASP A 132 -36.88 20.88 -8.65
N PHE A 133 -37.77 19.95 -8.29
CA PHE A 133 -37.48 18.51 -8.12
C PHE A 133 -36.91 17.85 -9.36
N GLN A 134 -37.27 18.33 -10.56
CA GLN A 134 -36.77 17.80 -11.83
C GLN A 134 -35.27 18.10 -12.02
N ARG A 135 -34.84 19.30 -11.60
CA ARG A 135 -33.42 19.69 -11.66
C ARG A 135 -32.58 18.85 -10.70
N LEU A 136 -33.10 18.63 -9.49
CA LEU A 136 -32.48 17.79 -8.47
C LEU A 136 -32.35 16.32 -8.91
N ASP A 137 -33.38 15.73 -9.52
CA ASP A 137 -33.31 14.34 -10.01
C ASP A 137 -32.30 14.20 -11.17
N SER A 138 -32.26 15.17 -12.07
CA SER A 138 -31.29 15.19 -13.18
C SER A 138 -29.84 15.30 -12.66
N GLU A 139 -29.59 16.17 -11.69
CA GLU A 139 -28.27 16.38 -11.08
C GLU A 139 -27.81 15.14 -10.28
N ALA A 140 -28.74 14.49 -9.57
CA ALA A 140 -28.47 13.24 -8.87
C ALA A 140 -28.10 12.10 -9.83
N ARG A 141 -28.84 11.95 -10.95
CA ARG A 141 -28.52 10.95 -11.98
C ARG A 141 -27.15 11.19 -12.62
N ALA A 142 -26.83 12.44 -12.94
CA ALA A 142 -25.53 12.81 -13.50
C ALA A 142 -24.38 12.50 -12.52
N THR A 143 -24.59 12.77 -11.22
CA THR A 143 -23.60 12.47 -10.18
C THR A 143 -23.40 10.97 -10.00
N LEU A 144 -24.49 10.19 -9.98
CA LEU A 144 -24.41 8.72 -9.91
C LEU A 144 -23.68 8.12 -11.12
N GLN A 145 -23.88 8.67 -12.32
CA GLN A 145 -23.16 8.22 -13.51
C GLN A 145 -21.66 8.51 -13.39
N LYS A 146 -21.27 9.71 -12.95
CA LYS A 146 -19.86 10.02 -12.68
C LYS A 146 -19.23 9.07 -11.67
N ILE A 147 -19.91 8.78 -10.57
CA ILE A 147 -19.41 7.84 -9.56
C ILE A 147 -19.21 6.45 -10.17
N LYS A 148 -20.11 6.01 -11.06
CA LYS A 148 -19.97 4.73 -11.76
C LYS A 148 -18.76 4.73 -12.70
N ASP A 149 -18.60 5.79 -13.49
CA ASP A 149 -17.49 5.93 -14.45
C ASP A 149 -16.14 5.96 -13.70
N ASP A 150 -16.05 6.74 -12.62
CA ASP A 150 -14.87 6.82 -11.74
C ASP A 150 -14.55 5.44 -11.13
N ALA A 151 -15.57 4.68 -10.72
CA ALA A 151 -15.38 3.34 -10.16
C ALA A 151 -14.85 2.34 -11.21
N GLU A 152 -15.35 2.41 -12.46
CA GLU A 152 -14.83 1.59 -13.57
C GLU A 152 -13.38 1.96 -13.90
N GLU A 153 -13.04 3.25 -13.92
CA GLU A 153 -11.67 3.73 -14.15
C GLU A 153 -10.71 3.29 -13.02
N ILE A 154 -11.12 3.41 -11.76
CA ILE A 154 -10.35 2.94 -10.60
C ILE A 154 -10.11 1.44 -10.69
N THR A 155 -11.13 0.65 -11.07
CA THR A 155 -11.02 -0.81 -11.21
C THR A 155 -9.99 -1.18 -12.27
N LYS A 156 -10.04 -0.51 -13.42
CA LYS A 156 -9.07 -0.70 -14.51
C LYS A 156 -7.64 -0.34 -14.09
N ASN A 157 -7.48 0.78 -13.39
CA ASN A 157 -6.17 1.20 -12.87
C ASN A 157 -5.62 0.21 -11.84
N LEU A 158 -6.50 -0.38 -11.00
CA LEU A 158 -6.14 -1.42 -10.05
C LEU A 158 -5.66 -2.71 -10.75
N GLU A 159 -6.34 -3.15 -11.80
CA GLU A 159 -5.91 -4.30 -12.61
C GLU A 159 -4.55 -4.04 -13.28
N GLN A 160 -4.35 -2.85 -13.84
CA GLN A 160 -3.07 -2.47 -14.43
C GLN A 160 -1.95 -2.46 -13.38
N GLN A 161 -2.16 -1.81 -12.23
CA GLN A 161 -1.17 -1.76 -11.15
C GLN A 161 -0.85 -3.15 -10.59
N LYS A 162 -1.85 -4.03 -10.50
CA LYS A 162 -1.64 -5.43 -10.10
C LYS A 162 -0.71 -6.12 -11.10
N SER A 163 -0.96 -5.98 -12.40
CA SER A 163 -0.14 -6.57 -13.46
C SER A 163 1.30 -6.02 -13.45
N ASP A 164 1.46 -4.71 -13.26
CA ASP A 164 2.77 -4.06 -13.16
C ASP A 164 3.53 -4.55 -11.92
N ALA A 165 2.85 -4.72 -10.78
CA ALA A 165 3.43 -5.23 -9.55
C ALA A 165 3.85 -6.70 -9.67
N GLU A 166 3.05 -7.55 -10.32
CA GLU A 166 3.40 -8.94 -10.61
C GLU A 166 4.66 -9.01 -11.48
N SER A 167 4.74 -8.18 -12.51
CA SER A 167 5.91 -8.08 -13.40
C SER A 167 7.17 -7.59 -12.66
N ALA A 168 7.02 -6.59 -11.77
CA ALA A 168 8.13 -6.10 -10.96
C ALA A 168 8.62 -7.16 -9.96
N LEU A 169 7.71 -7.90 -9.32
CA LEU A 169 8.05 -8.98 -8.40
C LEU A 169 8.81 -10.10 -9.13
N GLU A 170 8.38 -10.45 -10.35
CA GLU A 170 9.05 -11.43 -11.18
C GLU A 170 10.48 -10.98 -11.54
N ALA A 171 10.65 -9.71 -11.94
CA ALA A 171 11.97 -9.14 -12.22
C ALA A 171 12.90 -9.19 -10.99
N ILE A 172 12.38 -8.85 -9.80
CA ILE A 172 13.16 -8.94 -8.54
C ILE A 172 13.56 -10.39 -8.25
N ARG A 173 12.63 -11.34 -8.38
CA ARG A 173 12.92 -12.77 -8.18
C ARG A 173 13.99 -13.28 -9.14
N LYS A 174 13.92 -12.87 -10.42
CA LYS A 174 14.91 -13.20 -11.43
C LYS A 174 16.29 -12.65 -11.07
N VAL A 175 16.39 -11.35 -10.75
CA VAL A 175 17.67 -10.73 -10.35
C VAL A 175 18.24 -11.39 -9.10
N ALA A 176 17.41 -11.69 -8.10
CA ALA A 176 17.86 -12.36 -6.88
C ALA A 176 18.41 -13.77 -7.16
N ALA A 177 17.73 -14.55 -8.03
CA ALA A 177 18.20 -15.86 -8.46
C ALA A 177 19.51 -15.76 -9.25
N GLU A 178 19.60 -14.80 -10.18
CA GLU A 178 20.79 -14.58 -10.99
C GLU A 178 21.98 -14.16 -10.13
N GLN A 179 21.80 -13.24 -9.19
CA GLN A 179 22.88 -12.68 -8.39
C GLN A 179 23.36 -13.66 -7.31
N GLY A 180 22.46 -14.43 -6.69
CA GLY A 180 22.82 -15.48 -5.73
C GLY A 180 23.63 -16.62 -6.35
N VAL A 181 23.19 -17.15 -7.49
CA VAL A 181 23.88 -18.25 -8.20
C VAL A 181 25.21 -17.78 -8.77
N THR A 182 25.26 -16.57 -9.34
CA THR A 182 26.50 -16.01 -9.92
C THR A 182 27.55 -15.73 -8.84
N GLN A 183 27.15 -15.22 -7.67
CA GLN A 183 28.10 -14.93 -6.59
C GLN A 183 28.75 -16.20 -6.03
N GLN A 184 27.97 -17.27 -5.84
CA GLN A 184 28.51 -18.57 -5.40
C GLN A 184 29.43 -19.18 -6.46
N ALA A 185 29.10 -19.06 -7.75
CA ALA A 185 29.96 -19.52 -8.83
C ALA A 185 31.31 -18.77 -8.84
N ILE A 186 31.32 -17.45 -8.55
CA ILE A 186 32.54 -16.66 -8.42
C ILE A 186 33.38 -17.15 -7.22
N TYR A 187 32.76 -17.38 -6.06
CA TYR A 187 33.48 -17.90 -4.89
C TYR A 187 34.17 -19.25 -5.17
N PHE A 188 33.46 -20.19 -5.81
CA PHE A 188 34.06 -21.47 -6.20
C PHE A 188 35.17 -21.31 -7.25
N LYS A 189 35.07 -20.33 -8.14
CA LYS A 189 36.12 -20.03 -9.11
C LYS A 189 37.38 -19.53 -8.40
N ASP A 190 37.24 -18.55 -7.53
CA ASP A 190 38.37 -17.94 -6.82
C ASP A 190 39.08 -18.97 -5.93
N GLU A 191 38.30 -19.81 -5.23
CA GLU A 191 38.84 -20.92 -4.44
C GLU A 191 39.53 -21.98 -5.33
N ALA A 192 38.99 -22.27 -6.51
CA ALA A 192 39.63 -23.19 -7.46
C ALA A 192 40.97 -22.63 -7.97
N ASP A 193 41.00 -21.36 -8.36
CA ASP A 193 42.18 -20.67 -8.87
C ASP A 193 43.27 -20.58 -7.77
N GLN A 194 42.88 -20.28 -6.52
CA GLN A 194 43.79 -20.28 -5.37
C GLN A 194 44.40 -21.66 -5.11
N ASN A 195 43.58 -22.71 -5.09
CA ASN A 195 44.07 -24.08 -4.93
C ASN A 195 44.97 -24.53 -6.11
N GLU A 196 44.74 -24.00 -7.32
CA GLU A 196 45.59 -24.28 -8.47
C GLU A 196 46.97 -23.60 -8.35
N ILE A 197 47.02 -22.36 -7.85
CA ILE A 197 48.27 -21.66 -7.52
C ILE A 197 49.04 -22.40 -6.42
N ASP A 198 48.35 -22.82 -5.37
CA ASP A 198 48.96 -23.55 -4.25
C ASP A 198 49.46 -24.93 -4.70
N ALA A 199 48.72 -25.63 -5.55
CA ALA A 199 49.18 -26.87 -6.16
C ALA A 199 50.47 -26.65 -6.96
N GLU A 200 50.56 -25.63 -7.82
CA GLU A 200 51.79 -25.37 -8.58
C GLU A 200 52.99 -25.04 -7.66
N THR A 201 52.73 -24.34 -6.56
CA THR A 201 53.74 -24.05 -5.54
C THR A 201 54.25 -25.33 -4.87
N TRP A 202 53.35 -26.22 -4.46
CA TRP A 202 53.71 -27.53 -3.90
C TRP A 202 54.40 -28.43 -4.92
N ARG A 203 54.04 -28.35 -6.21
CA ARG A 203 54.73 -29.06 -7.30
C ARG A 203 56.20 -28.66 -7.37
N LYS A 204 56.48 -27.35 -7.40
CA LYS A 204 57.84 -26.81 -7.40
C LYS A 204 58.62 -27.21 -6.15
N ARG A 205 58.01 -27.16 -4.97
CA ARG A 205 58.62 -27.63 -3.71
C ARG A 205 58.97 -29.11 -3.77
N THR A 206 58.06 -29.94 -4.27
CA THR A 206 58.27 -31.39 -4.43
C THR A 206 59.44 -31.68 -5.36
N ILE A 207 59.51 -30.99 -6.51
CA ILE A 207 60.63 -31.11 -7.47
C ILE A 207 61.95 -30.70 -6.81
N ASN A 208 61.98 -29.58 -6.07
CA ASN A 208 63.18 -29.11 -5.39
C ASN A 208 63.66 -30.09 -4.31
N ILE A 209 62.74 -30.66 -3.52
CA ILE A 209 63.07 -31.68 -2.51
C ILE A 209 63.55 -32.97 -3.17
N ALA A 210 62.97 -33.37 -4.31
CA ALA A 210 63.42 -34.54 -5.07
C ALA A 210 64.87 -34.36 -5.57
N TRP A 211 65.20 -33.19 -6.12
CA TRP A 211 66.57 -32.85 -6.49
C TRP A 211 67.51 -32.82 -5.28
N GLY A 212 67.06 -32.28 -4.14
CA GLY A 212 67.82 -32.30 -2.88
C GLY A 212 68.11 -33.71 -2.38
N LEU A 213 67.12 -34.61 -2.44
CA LEU A 213 67.27 -36.02 -2.08
C LEU A 213 68.24 -36.74 -3.02
N GLY A 214 68.13 -36.51 -4.33
CA GLY A 214 69.06 -37.05 -5.33
C GLY A 214 70.49 -36.55 -5.12
N GLY A 215 70.66 -35.26 -4.89
CA GLY A 215 71.95 -34.65 -4.57
C GLY A 215 72.55 -35.21 -3.29
N TYR A 216 71.76 -35.36 -2.23
CA TYR A 216 72.17 -36.00 -0.98
C TYR A 216 72.60 -37.46 -1.20
N ALA A 217 71.85 -38.25 -1.98
CA ALA A 217 72.20 -39.62 -2.30
C ALA A 217 73.55 -39.71 -3.04
N VAL A 218 73.78 -38.85 -4.03
CA VAL A 218 75.05 -38.79 -4.77
C VAL A 218 76.20 -38.37 -3.85
N LEU A 219 76.05 -37.29 -3.06
CA LEU A 219 77.06 -36.83 -2.12
C LEU A 219 77.40 -37.92 -1.08
N SER A 220 76.39 -38.62 -0.57
CA SER A 220 76.54 -39.69 0.43
C SER A 220 77.43 -40.84 -0.03
N ILE A 221 77.46 -41.12 -1.35
CA ILE A 221 78.36 -42.10 -1.97
C ILE A 221 79.82 -41.62 -1.88
N PHE A 222 80.08 -40.34 -2.17
CA PHE A 222 81.43 -39.77 -2.23
C PHE A 222 82.01 -39.34 -0.87
N ILE A 223 81.19 -39.18 0.17
CA ILE A 223 81.64 -38.73 1.50
C ILE A 223 82.76 -39.62 2.09
N HIS A 224 82.78 -40.92 1.80
CA HIS A 224 83.83 -41.83 2.32
C HIS A 224 85.23 -41.58 1.72
N LYS A 225 85.36 -40.78 0.65
CA LYS A 225 86.64 -40.42 0.04
C LYS A 225 87.32 -39.19 0.70
N ILE A 226 86.62 -38.49 1.60
CA ILE A 226 87.18 -37.33 2.29
C ILE A 226 87.97 -37.82 3.52
N PRO A 227 89.29 -37.58 3.62
CA PRO A 227 90.15 -38.18 4.66
C PRO A 227 89.73 -37.86 6.10
N PHE A 228 89.04 -36.74 6.31
CA PHE A 228 88.58 -36.26 7.62
C PHE A 228 87.30 -36.93 8.13
N LEU A 229 86.53 -37.59 7.26
CA LEU A 229 85.23 -38.21 7.57
C LEU A 229 85.27 -39.74 7.38
N SER A 230 86.46 -40.31 7.20
CA SER A 230 86.66 -41.75 7.05
C SER A 230 86.58 -42.41 8.43
N PRO A 231 85.68 -43.40 8.64
CA PRO A 231 85.55 -44.05 9.93
C PRO A 231 86.81 -44.86 10.24
N LEU A 232 87.39 -44.65 11.43
CA LEU A 232 88.58 -45.35 11.89
C LEU A 232 88.22 -46.65 12.62
N ASN A 233 86.94 -46.82 13.01
CA ASN A 233 86.45 -47.95 13.82
C ASN A 233 85.07 -48.47 13.33
N SER A 234 84.77 -49.75 13.58
CA SER A 234 83.51 -50.41 13.18
C SER A 234 82.27 -49.72 13.75
N TYR A 235 82.36 -49.15 14.96
CA TYR A 235 81.27 -48.40 15.59
C TYR A 235 80.93 -47.11 14.83
N GLU A 236 81.94 -46.35 14.40
CA GLU A 236 81.76 -45.10 13.63
C GLU A 236 81.13 -45.37 12.27
N THR A 237 81.49 -46.48 11.62
CA THR A 237 80.87 -46.93 10.37
C THR A 237 79.37 -47.20 10.53
N VAL A 238 78.97 -47.86 11.63
CA VAL A 238 77.55 -48.13 11.93
C VAL A 238 76.80 -46.83 12.23
N GLN A 239 77.37 -45.94 13.03
CA GLN A 239 76.77 -44.63 13.33
C GLN A 239 76.60 -43.78 12.05
N MET A 240 77.58 -43.79 11.16
CA MET A 240 77.53 -43.09 9.88
C MET A 240 76.44 -43.68 8.96
N ALA A 241 76.30 -45.00 8.92
CA ALA A 241 75.24 -45.66 8.16
C ALA A 241 73.84 -45.33 8.70
N VAL A 242 73.66 -45.40 10.03
CA VAL A 242 72.38 -45.08 10.70
C VAL A 242 71.98 -43.63 10.49
N SER A 243 72.89 -42.68 10.65
CA SER A 243 72.60 -41.26 10.41
C SER A 243 72.24 -40.99 8.94
N LYS A 244 72.90 -41.66 7.98
CA LYS A 244 72.57 -41.53 6.56
C LYS A 244 71.16 -42.01 6.23
N ILE A 245 70.78 -43.16 6.78
CA ILE A 245 69.44 -43.75 6.63
C ILE A 245 68.39 -42.85 7.28
N LEU A 246 68.67 -42.30 8.46
CA LEU A 246 67.77 -41.39 9.16
C LEU A 246 67.51 -40.12 8.34
N ILE A 247 68.56 -39.44 7.87
CA ILE A 247 68.42 -38.23 7.03
C ILE A 247 67.68 -38.55 5.72
N PHE A 248 68.00 -39.68 5.07
CA PHE A 248 67.30 -40.12 3.86
C PHE A 248 65.80 -40.38 4.12
N SER A 249 65.47 -41.03 5.24
CA SER A 249 64.10 -41.32 5.65
C SER A 249 63.31 -40.04 5.91
N VAL A 250 63.89 -39.07 6.63
CA VAL A 250 63.25 -37.78 6.91
C VAL A 250 62.97 -37.01 5.61
N ILE A 251 63.96 -36.88 4.72
CA ILE A 251 63.78 -36.17 3.45
C ILE A 251 62.75 -36.89 2.57
N SER A 252 62.78 -38.22 2.51
CA SER A 252 61.79 -39.03 1.78
C SER A 252 60.37 -38.86 2.34
N PHE A 253 60.23 -38.74 3.66
CA PHE A 253 58.94 -38.47 4.30
C PHE A 253 58.41 -37.07 3.97
N ILE A 254 59.28 -36.05 3.98
CA ILE A 254 58.91 -34.69 3.57
C ILE A 254 58.51 -34.65 2.08
N LEU A 255 59.22 -35.37 1.21
CA LEU A 255 58.85 -35.52 -0.20
C LEU A 255 57.45 -36.14 -0.34
N TYR A 256 57.16 -37.19 0.42
CA TYR A 256 55.85 -37.84 0.43
C TYR A 256 54.74 -36.88 0.88
N LEU A 257 54.93 -36.13 1.97
CA LEU A 257 53.97 -35.12 2.43
C LEU A 257 53.74 -34.02 1.40
N SER A 258 54.82 -33.53 0.76
CA SER A 258 54.74 -32.52 -0.29
C SER A 258 53.95 -33.00 -1.51
N SER A 259 54.18 -34.26 -1.93
CA SER A 259 53.41 -34.90 -3.00
C SER A 259 51.93 -35.05 -2.64
N ARG A 260 51.61 -35.46 -1.40
CA ARG A 260 50.22 -35.53 -0.93
C ARG A 260 49.52 -34.17 -0.91
N ASN A 261 50.20 -33.12 -0.47
CA ASN A 261 49.63 -31.77 -0.48
C ASN A 261 49.36 -31.28 -1.90
N PHE A 262 50.27 -31.55 -2.86
CA PHE A 262 50.03 -31.26 -4.27
C PHE A 262 48.76 -31.94 -4.80
N LEU A 263 48.63 -33.24 -4.55
CA LEU A 263 47.45 -34.01 -4.97
C LEU A 263 46.16 -33.49 -4.33
N SER A 264 46.21 -33.11 -3.05
CA SER A 264 45.05 -32.57 -2.33
C SER A 264 44.59 -31.23 -2.90
N HIS A 265 45.51 -30.29 -3.14
CA HIS A 265 45.15 -28.99 -3.71
C HIS A 265 44.64 -29.15 -5.15
N LYS A 266 45.22 -30.06 -5.94
CA LYS A 266 44.73 -30.31 -7.31
C LYS A 266 43.36 -30.96 -7.33
N HIS A 267 43.06 -31.84 -6.37
CA HIS A 267 41.72 -32.37 -6.16
C HIS A 267 40.71 -31.25 -5.85
N ASN A 268 41.00 -30.41 -4.87
CA ASN A 268 40.13 -29.31 -4.47
C ASN A 268 39.89 -28.30 -5.61
N ALA A 269 40.94 -27.97 -6.37
CA ALA A 269 40.82 -27.12 -7.54
C ALA A 269 39.83 -27.69 -8.57
N VAL A 270 39.96 -28.98 -8.90
CA VAL A 270 39.07 -29.65 -9.88
C VAL A 270 37.62 -29.74 -9.34
N VAL A 271 37.43 -30.07 -8.07
CA VAL A 271 36.09 -30.13 -7.45
C VAL A 271 35.41 -28.76 -7.48
N ASN A 272 36.12 -27.70 -7.08
CA ASN A 272 35.56 -26.36 -7.06
C ASN A 272 35.28 -25.82 -8.48
N ARG A 273 36.16 -26.13 -9.45
CA ARG A 273 35.91 -25.85 -10.88
C ARG A 273 34.66 -26.57 -11.40
N HIS A 274 34.44 -27.81 -10.98
CA HIS A 274 33.24 -28.55 -11.34
C HIS A 274 31.98 -27.91 -10.73
N ARG A 275 32.02 -27.52 -9.45
CA ARG A 275 30.91 -26.82 -8.76
C ARG A 275 30.56 -25.50 -9.44
N GLN A 276 31.56 -24.71 -9.81
CA GLN A 276 31.38 -23.49 -10.60
C GLN A 276 30.65 -23.79 -11.91
N ASN A 277 31.14 -24.77 -12.68
CA ASN A 277 30.54 -25.13 -13.97
C ASN A 277 29.11 -25.66 -13.80
N ALA A 278 28.84 -26.44 -12.75
CA ALA A 278 27.50 -26.93 -12.44
C ALA A 278 26.52 -25.80 -12.12
N LEU A 279 26.93 -24.79 -11.35
CA LEU A 279 26.12 -23.60 -11.05
C LEU A 279 25.84 -22.75 -12.29
N MET A 280 26.85 -22.55 -13.16
CA MET A 280 26.68 -21.80 -14.40
C MET A 280 25.74 -22.51 -15.37
N THR A 281 25.87 -23.83 -15.52
CA THR A 281 24.98 -24.63 -16.37
C THR A 281 23.57 -24.73 -15.77
N TYR A 282 23.43 -24.79 -14.44
CA TYR A 282 22.14 -24.77 -13.76
C TYR A 282 21.33 -23.52 -14.14
N LYS A 283 21.95 -22.34 -14.10
CA LYS A 283 21.31 -21.09 -14.52
C LYS A 283 20.74 -21.22 -15.94
N THR A 284 21.54 -21.70 -16.89
CA THR A 284 21.09 -21.88 -18.28
C THR A 284 19.98 -22.92 -18.45
N LEU A 285 19.99 -23.99 -17.64
CA LEU A 285 18.99 -25.05 -17.71
C LEU A 285 17.65 -24.61 -17.11
N VAL A 286 17.66 -23.85 -16.01
CA VAL A 286 16.44 -23.28 -15.42
C VAL A 286 15.84 -22.22 -16.32
N GLU A 287 16.67 -21.35 -16.91
CA GLU A 287 16.22 -20.38 -17.92
C GLU A 287 15.58 -21.07 -19.13
N ALA A 288 16.14 -22.21 -19.57
CA ALA A 288 15.60 -22.99 -20.68
C ALA A 288 14.34 -23.81 -20.33
N ALA A 289 14.13 -24.18 -19.05
CA ALA A 289 12.99 -24.98 -18.61
C ALA A 289 11.66 -24.19 -18.57
N GLY A 290 11.72 -22.85 -18.47
CA GLY A 290 10.56 -21.96 -18.45
C GLY A 290 9.63 -22.19 -17.25
N GLU A 291 8.35 -21.83 -17.37
CA GLU A 291 7.34 -21.86 -16.29
C GLU A 291 6.93 -23.28 -15.82
N LYS A 292 7.49 -24.35 -16.39
CA LYS A 292 7.18 -25.71 -15.91
C LYS A 292 7.90 -25.97 -14.59
N GLN A 293 7.22 -25.64 -13.49
CA GLN A 293 7.70 -25.82 -12.12
C GLN A 293 8.33 -27.20 -11.89
N GLN A 294 7.70 -28.26 -12.39
CA GLN A 294 8.17 -29.64 -12.25
C GLN A 294 9.52 -29.91 -12.95
N SER A 295 9.80 -29.24 -14.07
CA SER A 295 11.07 -29.35 -14.79
C SER A 295 12.18 -28.54 -14.10
N SER A 296 11.86 -27.36 -13.57
CA SER A 296 12.79 -26.54 -12.78
C SER A 296 13.20 -27.25 -11.48
N ASP A 297 12.26 -27.86 -10.76
CA ASP A 297 12.53 -28.57 -9.51
C ASP A 297 13.42 -29.82 -9.72
N ALA A 298 13.19 -30.56 -10.81
CA ALA A 298 14.05 -31.69 -11.19
C ALA A 298 15.49 -31.24 -11.55
N VAL A 299 15.61 -30.15 -12.30
CA VAL A 299 16.91 -29.54 -12.66
C VAL A 299 17.64 -29.04 -11.41
N LEU A 300 16.94 -28.42 -10.46
CA LEU A 300 17.50 -27.98 -9.19
C LEU A 300 18.01 -29.16 -8.35
N MET A 301 17.24 -30.23 -8.24
CA MET A 301 17.62 -31.41 -7.48
C MET A 301 18.85 -32.10 -8.08
N HIS A 302 18.93 -32.21 -9.41
CA HIS A 302 20.11 -32.72 -10.10
C HIS A 302 21.32 -31.78 -9.99
N ALA A 303 21.12 -30.46 -10.07
CA ALA A 303 22.20 -29.49 -9.90
C ALA A 303 22.77 -29.52 -8.48
N ALA A 304 21.90 -29.57 -7.46
CA ALA A 304 22.31 -29.73 -6.06
C ALA A 304 23.11 -31.02 -5.86
N ALA A 305 22.68 -32.12 -6.49
CA ALA A 305 23.42 -33.37 -6.48
C ALA A 305 24.83 -33.19 -7.06
N CYS A 306 24.96 -32.56 -8.23
CA CYS A 306 26.26 -32.33 -8.87
C CYS A 306 27.18 -31.43 -8.05
N ILE A 307 26.65 -30.42 -7.36
CA ILE A 307 27.43 -29.46 -6.57
C ILE A 307 27.95 -30.09 -5.27
N TYR A 308 27.10 -30.87 -4.58
CA TYR A 308 27.41 -31.36 -3.23
C TYR A 308 27.84 -32.83 -3.17
N ALA A 309 27.62 -33.63 -4.23
CA ALA A 309 28.08 -35.01 -4.23
C ALA A 309 29.63 -35.09 -4.20
N PRO A 310 30.20 -36.03 -3.44
CA PRO A 310 31.64 -36.27 -3.45
C PRO A 310 32.07 -36.77 -4.83
N GLN A 311 33.06 -36.10 -5.45
CA GLN A 311 33.57 -36.43 -6.78
C GLN A 311 34.97 -37.04 -6.69
N SER A 312 35.23 -38.14 -7.40
CA SER A 312 36.59 -38.64 -7.59
C SER A 312 37.26 -37.93 -8.75
N THR A 313 38.37 -37.24 -8.50
CA THR A 313 39.12 -36.50 -9.53
C THR A 313 40.38 -37.24 -9.99
N GLY A 314 40.61 -38.46 -9.51
CA GLY A 314 41.82 -39.24 -9.78
C GLY A 314 43.08 -38.79 -9.02
N TYR A 315 43.08 -37.58 -8.43
CA TYR A 315 44.20 -37.07 -7.62
C TYR A 315 44.22 -37.61 -6.18
N ILE A 316 43.08 -38.04 -5.66
CA ILE A 316 42.98 -38.74 -4.37
C ILE A 316 42.33 -40.09 -4.63
N SER A 317 43.10 -41.16 -4.45
CA SER A 317 42.62 -42.55 -4.47
C SER A 317 42.10 -42.91 -3.07
N GLY A 318 40.84 -42.56 -2.82
CA GLY A 318 40.04 -43.10 -1.72
C GLY A 318 38.72 -43.56 -2.29
N ASN A 319 38.17 -44.68 -1.81
CA ASN A 319 36.85 -45.19 -2.16
C ASN A 319 35.78 -44.11 -1.97
N SER A 320 35.57 -43.27 -2.99
CA SER A 320 34.37 -42.47 -3.11
C SER A 320 33.30 -43.41 -3.63
N ASP A 321 32.61 -44.09 -2.72
CA ASP A 321 31.48 -44.93 -3.07
C ASP A 321 30.37 -44.02 -3.63
N VAL A 322 30.32 -43.90 -4.95
CA VAL A 322 29.38 -43.05 -5.71
C VAL A 322 27.91 -43.49 -5.48
N GLN A 323 27.68 -44.63 -4.82
CA GLN A 323 26.36 -45.16 -4.53
C GLN A 323 25.56 -44.33 -3.50
N GLY A 324 26.21 -43.58 -2.59
CA GLY A 324 25.51 -42.83 -1.55
C GLY A 324 24.69 -41.63 -2.06
N ALA A 325 25.19 -40.92 -3.09
CA ALA A 325 24.51 -39.72 -3.61
C ALA A 325 23.30 -40.05 -4.50
N ARG A 326 23.30 -41.20 -5.19
CA ARG A 326 22.15 -41.64 -6.01
C ARG A 326 20.97 -42.16 -5.16
N SER A 327 21.26 -42.80 -4.02
CA SER A 327 20.24 -43.41 -3.14
C SER A 327 19.35 -42.39 -2.42
N VAL A 328 19.90 -41.25 -1.99
CA VAL A 328 19.12 -40.19 -1.30
C VAL A 328 18.17 -39.46 -2.27
N ILE A 329 18.55 -39.36 -3.54
CA ILE A 329 17.75 -38.74 -4.60
C ILE A 329 16.58 -39.62 -5.03
N GLU A 330 16.76 -40.95 -5.12
CA GLU A 330 15.65 -41.88 -5.37
C GLU A 330 14.66 -41.97 -4.21
N LEU A 331 15.11 -41.73 -2.97
CA LEU A 331 14.26 -41.70 -1.78
C LEU A 331 13.41 -40.43 -1.68
N LEU A 332 13.91 -39.29 -2.13
CA LEU A 332 13.20 -38.01 -2.11
C LEU A 332 12.30 -37.78 -3.34
N SER A 333 12.58 -38.43 -4.47
CA SER A 333 11.81 -38.25 -5.72
C SER A 333 10.58 -39.15 -5.84
N LYS A 334 10.31 -40.03 -4.86
CA LYS A 334 9.08 -40.84 -4.86
C LYS A 334 7.93 -40.04 -4.22
N PRO A 335 6.91 -39.61 -5.00
CA PRO A 335 5.71 -39.07 -4.38
C PRO A 335 5.07 -40.17 -3.53
N ILE A 336 4.76 -39.85 -2.27
CA ILE A 336 3.93 -40.69 -1.42
C ILE A 336 2.54 -40.68 -2.06
N SER A 337 2.26 -41.65 -2.93
CA SER A 337 0.90 -41.95 -3.37
C SER A 337 0.13 -42.41 -2.13
N PRO A 338 -0.99 -41.75 -1.75
CA PRO A 338 -1.85 -42.27 -0.71
C PRO A 338 -2.43 -43.58 -1.25
N SER A 339 -2.03 -44.70 -0.64
CA SER A 339 -2.67 -45.99 -0.86
C SER A 339 -4.14 -45.85 -0.45
N ALA A 340 -5.02 -45.95 -1.44
CA ALA A 340 -6.43 -46.21 -1.24
C ALA A 340 -6.58 -47.65 -0.71
N GLU A 341 -6.99 -47.77 0.55
CA GLU A 341 -8.00 -48.72 1.07
C GLU A 341 -8.36 -48.37 2.51
#